data_AF-A0A2S6G1W3-F1
#
_entry.id   AF-A0A2S6G1W3-F1
#
_cell.length_a   1.000
_cell.length_b   1.000
_cell.length_c   1.000
_cell.angle_alpha   90.00
_cell.angle_beta   90.00
_cell.angle_gamma   90.00
#
_symmetry.space_group_name_H-M   'P 1'
#
loop_
_entity.id
_entity.type
_entity.pdbx_description
1 polymer ?
#
loop_
_entity_poly.entity_id
_entity_poly.type
_entity_poly.pdbx_seq_one_letter_code
_entity_poly.pdbx_strand_id
1 'polypeptide(L)'
;MDSAVIISFLIAFIAWREWSTNRQRLKFELFDRRYEVYLVIAEALANVGVEGRVRPGAEFDFLRKTNKAYFLFGCASWVKFLIDDIYKKMVNLQRIEAELESAEGEQRKQLIQESREVKNWMECTLHELEGKFEYFLKLRH
;
A
#
# COMPACT_ATOMS: atom_id res chain seq x y z
N MET A 1 17.81 47.53 -28.06
CA MET A 1 16.85 46.58 -27.46
C MET A 1 16.74 46.94 -25.99
N ASP A 2 15.55 47.35 -25.56
CA ASP A 2 15.33 47.74 -24.16
C ASP A 2 15.55 46.54 -23.24
N SER A 3 16.24 46.76 -22.12
CA SER A 3 16.52 45.75 -21.11
C SER A 3 15.27 45.00 -20.64
N ALA A 4 14.11 45.66 -20.67
CA ALA A 4 12.80 45.08 -20.38
C ALA A 4 12.39 43.94 -21.34
N VAL A 5 12.78 44.02 -22.62
CA VAL A 5 12.47 42.98 -23.61
C VAL A 5 13.31 41.73 -23.34
N ILE A 6 14.59 41.91 -23.02
CA ILE A 6 15.52 40.81 -22.70
C ILE A 6 15.08 40.09 -21.42
N ILE A 7 14.68 40.85 -20.39
CA ILE A 7 14.17 40.30 -19.12
C ILE A 7 12.87 39.51 -19.36
N SER A 8 11.95 40.02 -20.18
CA SER A 8 10.70 39.32 -20.51
C SER A 8 10.93 37.98 -21.20
N PHE A 9 11.88 37.90 -22.15
CA PHE A 9 12.23 36.63 -22.80
C PHE A 9 12.88 35.63 -21.84
N LEU A 10 13.72 36.08 -20.92
CA LEU A 10 14.32 35.24 -19.89
C LEU A 10 13.27 34.66 -18.94
N ILE A 11 12.30 35.46 -18.49
CA ILE A 11 11.22 35.01 -17.62
C ILE A 11 10.35 33.96 -18.34
N ALA A 12 9.99 34.20 -19.61
CA ALA A 12 9.22 33.25 -20.40
C ALA A 12 9.95 31.90 -20.59
N PHE A 13 11.27 31.94 -20.77
CA PHE A 13 12.10 30.74 -20.90
C PHE A 13 12.21 29.95 -19.58
N ILE A 14 12.40 30.65 -18.46
CA ILE A 14 12.46 30.03 -17.11
C ILE A 14 11.11 29.40 -16.77
N ALA A 15 9.99 30.09 -17.00
CA ALA A 15 8.64 29.58 -16.74
C ALA A 15 8.32 28.33 -17.59
N TRP A 16 8.75 28.30 -18.86
CA TRP A 16 8.65 27.09 -19.70
C TRP A 16 9.43 25.93 -19.07
N ARG A 17 10.67 26.17 -18.64
CA ARG A 17 11.48 25.14 -17.98
C ARG A 17 10.86 24.66 -16.68
N GLU A 18 10.38 25.56 -15.84
CA GLU A 18 9.65 25.21 -14.60
C GLU A 18 8.39 24.40 -14.89
N TRP A 19 7.65 24.72 -15.95
CA TRP A 19 6.48 23.92 -16.36
C TRP A 19 6.88 22.49 -16.75
N SER A 20 7.99 22.31 -17.46
CA SER A 20 8.53 20.99 -17.80
C SER A 20 9.01 20.23 -16.57
N THR A 21 9.75 20.88 -15.67
CA THR A 21 10.26 20.30 -14.42
C THR A 21 9.13 19.97 -13.44
N ASN A 22 8.14 20.85 -13.26
CA ASN A 22 6.96 20.59 -12.44
C ASN A 22 6.16 19.41 -12.99
N ARG A 23 6.08 19.27 -14.32
CA ARG A 23 5.37 18.13 -14.92
C ARG A 23 6.09 16.80 -14.71
N GLN A 24 7.41 16.80 -14.63
CA GLN A 24 8.20 15.62 -14.22
C GLN A 24 8.09 15.37 -12.71
N ARG A 25 8.11 16.43 -11.90
CA ARG A 25 7.95 16.38 -10.44
C ARG A 25 6.60 15.79 -10.04
N LEU A 26 5.51 16.17 -10.70
CA LEU A 26 4.17 15.62 -10.47
C LEU A 26 4.11 14.10 -10.73
N LYS A 27 4.84 13.60 -11.74
CA LYS A 27 4.93 12.15 -12.00
C LYS A 27 5.70 11.43 -10.90
N PHE A 28 6.81 12.02 -10.45
CA PHE A 28 7.63 11.48 -9.37
C PHE A 28 6.87 11.46 -8.04
N GLU A 29 6.20 12.56 -7.68
CA GLU A 29 5.39 12.65 -6.45
C GLU A 29 4.22 11.65 -6.47
N LEU A 30 3.61 11.38 -7.63
CA LEU A 30 2.59 10.34 -7.74
C LEU A 30 3.17 8.94 -7.58
N PHE A 31 4.35 8.70 -8.16
CA PHE A 31 5.07 7.44 -8.00
C PHE A 31 5.43 7.19 -6.53
N ASP A 32 6.06 8.16 -5.86
CA ASP A 32 6.42 8.07 -4.44
C ASP A 32 5.19 7.74 -3.57
N ARG A 33 4.08 8.46 -3.76
CA ARG A 33 2.84 8.20 -3.02
C ARG A 33 2.27 6.81 -3.27
N ARG A 34 2.39 6.27 -4.49
CA ARG A 34 1.97 4.90 -4.80
C ARG A 34 2.90 3.88 -4.16
N TYR A 35 4.20 4.14 -4.20
CA TYR A 35 5.21 3.28 -3.62
C TYR A 35 5.09 3.22 -2.09
N GLU A 36 4.82 4.35 -1.42
CA GLU A 36 4.52 4.38 0.02
C GLU A 36 3.34 3.47 0.38
N VAL A 37 2.23 3.53 -0.37
CA VAL A 37 1.08 2.65 -0.13
C VAL A 37 1.43 1.18 -0.40
N TYR A 38 2.19 0.91 -1.46
CA TYR A 38 2.68 -0.44 -1.76
C TYR A 38 3.50 -1.00 -0.60
N LEU A 39 4.43 -0.21 -0.04
CA LEU A 39 5.24 -0.61 1.10
C LEU A 39 4.40 -0.91 2.34
N VAL A 40 3.38 -0.10 2.63
CA VAL A 40 2.46 -0.34 3.74
C VAL A 40 1.70 -1.67 3.56
N ILE A 41 1.29 -2.00 2.34
CA ILE A 41 0.64 -3.27 2.03
C ILE A 41 1.62 -4.43 2.19
N ALA A 42 2.81 -4.32 1.62
CA ALA A 42 3.86 -5.34 1.73
C ALA A 42 4.26 -5.59 3.18
N GLU A 43 4.42 -4.53 3.98
CA GLU A 43 4.76 -4.61 5.40
C GLU A 43 3.66 -5.31 6.20
N ALA A 44 2.38 -4.98 5.96
CA ALA A 44 1.26 -5.64 6.62
C ALA A 44 1.21 -7.15 6.30
N LEU A 45 1.37 -7.51 5.02
CA LEU A 45 1.40 -8.91 4.59
C LEU A 45 2.61 -9.66 5.16
N ALA A 46 3.80 -9.03 5.16
CA ALA A 46 5.03 -9.63 5.67
C ALA A 46 4.99 -9.83 7.19
N ASN A 47 4.54 -8.83 7.95
CA ASN A 47 4.42 -8.96 9.40
C ASN A 47 3.48 -10.12 9.76
N VAL A 48 2.34 -10.24 9.09
CA VAL A 48 1.38 -11.31 9.39
C VAL A 48 1.83 -12.67 8.87
N GLY A 49 2.34 -12.73 7.63
CA GLY A 49 2.78 -13.98 7.01
C GLY A 49 4.04 -14.55 7.68
N VAL A 50 4.99 -13.71 8.06
CA VAL A 50 6.31 -14.12 8.58
C VAL A 50 6.37 -14.10 10.11
N GLU A 51 5.99 -12.99 10.77
CA GLU A 51 6.02 -12.92 12.25
C GLU A 51 4.85 -13.72 12.86
N GLY A 52 3.79 -13.95 12.09
CA GLY A 52 2.67 -14.79 12.49
C GLY A 52 1.78 -14.18 13.57
N ARG A 53 1.88 -12.87 13.81
CA ARG A 53 1.06 -12.10 14.77
C ARG A 53 0.69 -10.73 14.24
N VAL A 54 -0.44 -10.20 14.69
CA VAL A 54 -0.84 -8.81 14.42
C VAL A 54 -0.54 -7.96 15.64
N ARG A 55 0.26 -6.90 15.49
CA ARG A 55 0.48 -5.96 16.60
C ARG A 55 -0.84 -5.25 16.94
N PRO A 56 -1.16 -5.02 18.23
CA PRO A 56 -2.36 -4.27 18.61
C PRO A 56 -2.40 -2.90 17.93
N GLY A 57 -3.52 -2.57 17.26
CA GLY A 57 -3.71 -1.31 16.55
C GLY A 57 -3.10 -1.24 15.15
N ALA A 58 -2.38 -2.27 14.70
CA ALA A 58 -1.80 -2.32 13.35
C ALA A 58 -2.88 -2.31 12.26
N GLU A 59 -4.05 -2.87 12.52
CA GLU A 59 -5.21 -2.90 11.64
C GLU A 59 -5.78 -1.50 11.38
N PHE A 60 -5.84 -0.65 12.42
CA PHE A 60 -6.29 0.74 12.29
C PHE A 60 -5.26 1.60 11.55
N ASP A 61 -3.98 1.41 11.86
CA ASP A 61 -2.89 2.10 11.18
C ASP A 61 -2.82 1.72 9.70
N PHE A 62 -3.02 0.44 9.39
CA PHE A 62 -3.12 -0.06 8.02
C PHE A 62 -4.24 0.63 7.25
N LEU A 63 -5.48 0.66 7.79
CA LEU A 63 -6.60 1.35 7.15
C LEU A 63 -6.33 2.85 6.97
N ARG A 64 -5.76 3.50 7.98
CA ARG A 64 -5.45 4.94 7.92
C ARG A 64 -4.46 5.26 6.81
N LYS A 65 -3.38 4.48 6.71
CA LYS A 65 -2.33 4.67 5.70
C LYS A 65 -2.77 4.29 4.29
N THR A 66 -3.73 3.37 4.16
CA THR A 66 -4.25 2.90 2.86
C THR A 66 -5.54 3.59 2.41
N ASN A 67 -6.11 4.52 3.18
CA ASN A 67 -7.41 5.14 2.86
C ASN A 67 -7.46 5.86 1.50
N LYS A 68 -6.32 6.36 1.02
CA LYS A 68 -6.17 7.07 -0.26
C LYS A 68 -5.77 6.15 -1.41
N ALA A 69 -5.49 4.87 -1.15
CA ALA A 69 -4.98 3.93 -2.14
C ALA A 69 -5.89 3.83 -3.36
N TYR A 70 -7.21 3.72 -3.15
CA TYR A 70 -8.18 3.65 -4.25
C TYR A 70 -8.00 4.80 -5.24
N PHE A 71 -7.84 6.03 -4.76
CA PHE A 71 -7.65 7.20 -5.62
C PHE A 71 -6.24 7.25 -6.23
N LEU A 72 -5.19 6.91 -5.47
CA LEU A 72 -3.80 6.93 -5.94
C LEU A 72 -3.55 5.94 -7.09
N PHE A 73 -4.22 4.78 -7.05
CA PHE A 73 -4.16 3.75 -8.07
C PHE A 73 -5.25 3.91 -9.15
N GLY A 74 -5.76 5.13 -9.36
CA GLY A 74 -6.64 5.44 -10.48
C GLY A 74 -8.02 4.79 -10.38
N CYS A 75 -8.57 4.70 -9.17
CA CYS A 75 -9.89 4.11 -8.88
C CYS A 75 -9.98 2.62 -9.23
N ALA A 76 -8.85 1.91 -9.17
CA ALA A 76 -8.80 0.46 -9.36
C ALA A 76 -9.54 -0.27 -8.21
N SER A 77 -10.72 -0.82 -8.51
CA SER A 77 -11.56 -1.52 -7.52
C SER A 77 -10.86 -2.70 -6.86
N TRP A 78 -10.01 -3.42 -7.60
CA TRP A 78 -9.26 -4.55 -7.07
C TRP A 78 -8.28 -4.15 -5.95
N VAL A 79 -7.71 -2.93 -5.99
CA VAL A 79 -6.83 -2.43 -4.93
C VAL A 79 -7.63 -2.23 -3.64
N LYS A 80 -8.85 -1.68 -3.75
CA LYS A 80 -9.75 -1.53 -2.62
C LYS A 80 -10.11 -2.89 -2.02
N PHE A 81 -10.49 -3.85 -2.86
CA PHE A 81 -10.82 -5.21 -2.40
C PHE A 81 -9.64 -5.90 -1.71
N LEU A 82 -8.42 -5.74 -2.26
CA LEU A 82 -7.21 -6.25 -1.64
C LEU A 82 -7.00 -5.67 -0.23
N ILE A 83 -7.13 -4.35 -0.07
CA ILE A 83 -6.99 -3.69 1.23
C ILE A 83 -8.06 -4.17 2.21
N ASP A 84 -9.32 -4.26 1.76
CA ASP A 84 -10.43 -4.75 2.58
C ASP A 84 -10.20 -6.20 3.04
N ASP A 85 -9.68 -7.06 2.16
CA ASP A 85 -9.40 -8.46 2.46
C ASP A 85 -8.23 -8.60 3.45
N ILE A 86 -7.15 -7.84 3.27
CA ILE A 86 -6.03 -7.79 4.22
C ILE A 86 -6.52 -7.35 5.59
N TYR A 87 -7.29 -6.26 5.66
CA TYR A 87 -7.84 -5.76 6.91
C TYR A 87 -8.71 -6.82 7.62
N LYS A 88 -9.65 -7.45 6.91
CA LYS A 88 -10.51 -8.51 7.47
C LYS A 88 -9.69 -9.67 8.02
N LYS A 89 -8.63 -10.07 7.31
CA LYS A 89 -7.75 -11.17 7.72
C LYS A 89 -6.91 -10.79 8.95
N MET A 90 -6.44 -9.54 9.06
CA MET A 90 -5.77 -9.04 10.27
C MET A 90 -6.70 -9.09 11.49
N VAL A 91 -7.94 -8.58 11.35
CA VAL A 91 -8.95 -8.61 12.42
C VAL A 91 -9.31 -10.05 12.80
N ASN A 92 -9.48 -10.94 11.80
CA ASN A 92 -9.78 -12.35 12.08
C ASN A 92 -8.62 -13.02 12.83
N LEU A 93 -7.37 -12.72 12.47
CA LEU A 93 -6.22 -13.29 13.16
C LEU A 93 -6.14 -12.83 14.63
N GLN A 94 -6.42 -11.55 14.91
CA GLN A 94 -6.51 -11.06 16.30
C GLN A 94 -7.61 -11.78 17.09
N ARG A 95 -8.79 -11.97 16.48
CA ARG A 95 -9.89 -12.74 17.09
C ARG A 95 -9.44 -14.17 17.41
N ILE A 96 -8.82 -14.86 16.45
CA ILE A 96 -8.32 -16.23 16.61
C ILE A 96 -7.28 -16.30 17.74
N GLU A 97 -6.35 -15.33 17.81
CA GLU A 97 -5.34 -15.26 18.86
C GLU A 97 -5.97 -15.09 20.26
N ALA A 98 -6.97 -14.23 20.39
CA ALA A 98 -7.70 -14.06 21.65
C ALA A 98 -8.48 -15.32 22.06
N GLU A 99 -9.14 -15.98 21.11
CA GLU A 99 -9.88 -17.23 21.39
C GLU A 99 -8.95 -18.39 21.75
N LEU A 100 -7.75 -18.45 21.15
CA LEU A 100 -6.72 -19.46 21.42
C LEU A 100 -6.20 -19.47 22.86
N GLU A 101 -6.28 -18.35 23.59
CA GLU A 101 -5.90 -18.28 25.01
C GLU A 101 -6.81 -19.14 25.88
N SER A 102 -8.10 -19.21 25.53
CA SER A 102 -9.13 -19.95 26.27
C SER A 102 -9.53 -21.29 25.65
N ALA A 103 -9.04 -21.61 24.44
CA ALA A 103 -9.47 -22.78 23.69
C ALA A 103 -8.71 -24.06 24.07
N GLU A 104 -9.45 -25.15 24.22
CA GLU A 104 -8.94 -26.48 24.55
C GLU A 104 -9.33 -27.53 23.50
N GLY A 105 -8.62 -28.68 23.52
CA GLY A 105 -8.95 -29.87 22.74
C GLY A 105 -9.12 -29.60 21.24
N GLU A 106 -10.31 -29.91 20.72
CA GLU A 106 -10.62 -29.84 19.29
C GLU A 106 -10.80 -28.41 18.78
N GLN A 107 -11.39 -27.52 19.60
CA GLN A 107 -11.55 -26.10 19.25
C GLN A 107 -10.20 -25.44 19.05
N ARG A 108 -9.21 -25.75 19.89
CA ARG A 108 -7.84 -25.25 19.75
C ARG A 108 -7.21 -25.66 18.41
N LYS A 109 -7.40 -26.91 17.98
CA LYS A 109 -6.87 -27.39 16.70
C LYS A 109 -7.51 -26.65 15.51
N GLN A 110 -8.83 -26.45 15.56
CA GLN A 110 -9.55 -25.70 14.51
C GLN A 110 -9.04 -24.27 14.40
N LEU A 111 -8.87 -23.56 15.52
CA LEU A 111 -8.34 -22.20 15.54
C LEU A 111 -6.89 -22.12 15.04
N ILE A 112 -6.03 -23.09 15.38
CA ILE A 112 -4.66 -23.17 14.83
C ILE A 112 -4.69 -23.35 13.32
N GLN A 113 -5.59 -24.19 12.81
CA GLN A 113 -5.75 -24.42 11.38
C GLN A 113 -6.24 -23.15 10.66
N GLU A 114 -7.25 -22.47 11.20
CA GLU A 114 -7.75 -21.20 10.65
C GLU A 114 -6.66 -20.12 10.65
N SER A 115 -5.88 -20.02 11.73
CA SER A 115 -4.72 -19.12 11.82
C SER A 115 -3.69 -19.41 10.71
N ARG A 116 -3.40 -20.69 10.47
CA ARG A 116 -2.46 -21.11 9.42
C ARG A 116 -2.96 -20.75 8.03
N GLU A 117 -4.25 -20.92 7.75
CA GLU A 117 -4.84 -20.53 6.46
C GLU A 117 -4.75 -19.03 6.21
N VAL A 118 -5.00 -18.21 7.24
CA VAL A 118 -4.83 -16.76 7.15
C VAL A 118 -3.37 -16.39 6.83
N LYS A 119 -2.41 -17.01 7.52
CA LYS A 119 -0.97 -16.74 7.32
C LYS A 119 -0.50 -17.16 5.94
N ASN A 120 -0.89 -18.35 5.49
CA ASN A 120 -0.56 -18.83 4.15
C ASN A 120 -1.17 -17.92 3.06
N TRP A 121 -2.41 -17.46 3.25
CA TRP A 121 -3.02 -16.52 2.32
C TRP A 121 -2.24 -15.20 2.25
N MET A 122 -1.79 -14.67 3.39
CA MET A 122 -0.98 -13.45 3.47
C MET A 122 0.36 -13.62 2.75
N GLU A 123 1.04 -14.75 2.96
CA GLU A 123 2.31 -15.08 2.32
C GLU A 123 2.16 -15.20 0.79
N CYS A 124 1.18 -15.96 0.31
CA CYS A 124 0.90 -16.07 -1.13
C CYS A 124 0.55 -14.70 -1.74
N THR A 125 -0.25 -13.91 -1.02
CA THR A 125 -0.63 -12.56 -1.48
C THR A 125 0.58 -11.63 -1.57
N LEU A 126 1.53 -11.74 -0.63
CA LEU A 126 2.79 -10.98 -0.67
C LEU A 126 3.62 -11.34 -1.91
N HIS A 127 3.73 -12.64 -2.22
CA HIS A 127 4.48 -13.11 -3.39
C HIS A 127 3.87 -12.62 -4.71
N GLU A 128 2.54 -12.51 -4.80
CA GLU A 128 1.85 -12.00 -5.98
C GLU A 128 1.80 -10.47 -6.04
N LEU A 129 2.15 -9.77 -4.95
CA LEU A 129 1.93 -8.33 -4.80
C LEU A 129 2.71 -7.53 -5.84
N GLU A 130 3.99 -7.83 -6.03
CA GLU A 130 4.85 -7.11 -6.97
C GLU A 130 4.29 -7.15 -8.39
N GLY A 131 3.88 -8.34 -8.86
CA GLY A 131 3.28 -8.53 -10.18
C GLY A 131 1.97 -7.76 -10.37
N LYS A 132 1.13 -7.68 -9.33
CA LYS A 132 -0.15 -6.94 -9.39
C LYS A 132 0.06 -5.42 -9.42
N PHE A 133 1.10 -4.92 -8.76
CA PHE A 133 1.40 -3.48 -8.69
C PHE A 133 2.38 -2.99 -9.76
N GLU A 134 3.04 -3.90 -10.49
CA GLU A 134 4.03 -3.59 -11.52
C GLU A 134 3.55 -2.52 -12.51
N TYR A 135 2.31 -2.62 -12.98
CA TYR A 135 1.71 -1.65 -13.90
C TYR A 135 1.70 -0.21 -13.35
N PHE A 136 1.48 -0.06 -12.04
CA PHE A 136 1.36 1.24 -11.38
C PHE A 136 2.71 1.81 -10.94
N LEU A 137 3.72 0.96 -10.77
CA LEU A 137 5.06 1.29 -10.29
C LEU A 137 6.10 1.43 -11.44
N LYS A 138 5.73 1.13 -12.69
CA LYS A 138 6.61 1.44 -13.83
C LYS A 138 6.66 2.95 -14.10
N LEU A 139 7.82 3.56 -13.87
CA LEU A 139 8.16 4.90 -14.37
C LEU A 139 8.36 4.83 -15.90
N ARG A 140 7.27 4.79 -16.66
CA ARG A 140 7.34 4.83 -18.13
C ARG A 140 8.10 6.09 -18.57
N HIS A 141 9.25 5.88 -19.20
CA HIS A 141 10.04 6.91 -19.89
C HIS A 141 9.24 7.53 -21.04
#